data_AF-A0A6J8E082-F1
#
_entry.id   AF-A0A6J8E082-F1
#
_cell.length_a   1.000
_cell.length_b   1.000
_cell.length_c   1.000
_cell.angle_alpha   90.00
_cell.angle_beta   90.00
_cell.angle_gamma   90.00
#
_symmetry.space_group_name_H-M   'P 1'
#
loop_
_entity.id
_entity.type
_entity.pdbx_description
1 polymer ?
#
loop_
_entity_poly.entity_id
_entity_poly.type
_entity_poly.pdbx_seq_one_letter_code
_entity_poly.pdbx_strand_id
1 'polypeptide(L)'
;MADMSISLYHYLCKNIVGTENHVKTIRLMNTVCDHLSSEDNRVYITSGSFGEGLEMRGSDIDIMFVLKRIEVNENITSHFFNPKKTYFSLKTEDTKPGFAMLCLISSPSHQMLDSCETYRMDNYLSNALFRKRYLNEASPVEHGPCISDTDGLTDLAHCLHNISISLYQYLCKNIVGSENHVKTLKLMNTVSDNLSSDDIRVSITSGSFGEGLQMIGSDLDIMNYHHENDTPFHHVSLSLYNYMCKHIIGTDNHIKTIRLMNTVCDNLSHYDYTVTITSGSFGEGLQMLGSDLDIMYVSKPINIHDKITSTVLNPTKTHFSLITEGTKPGFAMLRLICSPHPNVQNLCEKFRQNNYLSNVLFKKTFLSDNTSVIHGPCITDIGGYIDGAYCLHELSVTQRFIVKWFLAQKQGVVRSLKFVLVDGVELEASAFVPAELLIEGTCWPVPSVIYAHFLSFLCHYHLNNVQEGQNSLQDLQLTMAEQSNEPSSYYCLGTALQLMGDNDSAKQAFIETVKLSYPYAYSIEGLKRLSMIASL
;
A
#
# COMPACT_ATOMS: atom_id res chain seq x y z
N MET A 1 -4.93 -11.77 20.63
CA MET A 1 -5.05 -11.45 19.19
C MET A 1 -6.36 -12.03 18.71
N ALA A 2 -7.17 -11.24 18.02
CA ALA A 2 -8.45 -11.70 17.47
C ALA A 2 -8.21 -12.18 16.05
N ASP A 3 -8.44 -13.46 15.78
CA ASP A 3 -8.36 -14.00 14.43
C ASP A 3 -9.43 -13.37 13.55
N MET A 4 -9.02 -12.91 12.36
CA MET A 4 -9.93 -12.40 11.35
C MET A 4 -10.88 -13.50 10.90
N SER A 5 -12.19 -13.26 10.98
CA SER A 5 -13.15 -14.25 10.47
C SER A 5 -12.98 -14.46 8.97
N ILE A 6 -13.09 -15.71 8.50
CA ILE A 6 -13.06 -16.07 7.07
C ILE A 6 -14.07 -15.24 6.26
N SER A 7 -15.21 -14.92 6.86
CA SER A 7 -16.25 -14.07 6.26
C SER A 7 -15.76 -12.64 6.02
N LEU A 8 -15.02 -12.06 6.97
CA LEU A 8 -14.40 -10.75 6.80
C LEU A 8 -13.29 -10.79 5.75
N TYR A 9 -12.40 -11.78 5.79
CA TYR A 9 -11.37 -11.95 4.76
C TYR A 9 -11.96 -12.08 3.35
N HIS A 10 -12.94 -12.96 3.15
CA HIS A 10 -13.64 -13.08 1.86
C HIS A 10 -14.31 -11.77 1.43
N TYR A 11 -14.88 -11.02 2.39
CA TYR A 11 -15.45 -9.72 2.13
C TYR A 11 -14.38 -8.70 1.70
N LEU A 12 -13.23 -8.65 2.37
CA LEU A 12 -12.11 -7.77 2.04
C LEU A 12 -11.52 -8.13 0.66
N CYS A 13 -11.26 -9.41 0.39
CA CYS A 13 -10.77 -9.86 -0.91
C CYS A 13 -11.72 -9.49 -2.03
N LYS A 14 -13.03 -9.78 -1.87
CA LYS A 14 -14.03 -9.57 -2.91
C LYS A 14 -14.36 -8.10 -3.16
N ASN A 15 -14.36 -7.28 -2.11
CA ASN A 15 -14.90 -5.92 -2.18
C ASN A 15 -13.85 -4.81 -2.04
N ILE A 16 -12.64 -5.11 -1.56
CA ILE A 16 -11.56 -4.13 -1.35
C ILE A 16 -10.40 -4.40 -2.31
N VAL A 17 -9.79 -5.59 -2.28
CA VAL A 17 -8.66 -5.92 -3.18
C VAL A 17 -9.11 -5.96 -4.63
N GLY A 18 -10.33 -6.46 -4.85
CA GLY A 18 -10.98 -6.43 -6.15
C GLY A 18 -11.63 -7.76 -6.50
N THR A 19 -11.82 -8.01 -7.79
CA THR A 19 -12.33 -9.32 -8.22
C THR A 19 -11.29 -10.42 -7.97
N GLU A 20 -11.70 -11.69 -7.99
CA GLU A 20 -10.77 -12.81 -7.96
C GLU A 20 -9.68 -12.70 -9.05
N ASN A 21 -10.00 -12.09 -10.20
CA ASN A 21 -9.03 -11.81 -11.24
C ASN A 21 -8.00 -10.73 -10.82
N HIS A 22 -8.40 -9.72 -10.06
CA HIS A 22 -7.47 -8.72 -9.54
C HIS A 22 -6.49 -9.35 -8.54
N VAL A 23 -6.98 -10.16 -7.60
CA VAL A 23 -6.13 -10.90 -6.66
C VAL A 23 -5.16 -11.82 -7.40
N LYS A 24 -5.63 -12.53 -8.44
CA LYS A 24 -4.77 -13.35 -9.31
C LYS A 24 -3.71 -12.52 -10.02
N THR A 25 -4.05 -11.33 -10.51
CA THR A 25 -3.09 -10.42 -11.14
C THR A 25 -2.05 -9.93 -10.14
N ILE A 26 -2.45 -9.52 -8.94
CA ILE A 26 -1.53 -9.08 -7.86
C ILE A 26 -0.58 -10.22 -7.48
N ARG A 27 -1.12 -11.42 -7.22
CA ARG A 27 -0.29 -12.61 -6.93
C ARG A 27 0.69 -12.90 -8.07
N LEU A 28 0.25 -12.78 -9.32
CA LEU A 28 1.12 -12.96 -10.48
C LEU A 28 2.21 -11.89 -10.56
N MET A 29 1.87 -10.62 -10.28
CA MET A 29 2.83 -9.51 -10.24
C MET A 29 3.89 -9.76 -9.19
N ASN A 30 3.46 -10.05 -7.95
CA ASN A 30 4.37 -10.34 -6.85
C ASN A 30 5.26 -11.53 -7.21
N THR A 31 4.68 -12.63 -7.71
CA THR A 31 5.45 -13.79 -8.18
C THR A 31 6.47 -13.42 -9.28
N VAL A 32 6.12 -12.54 -10.23
CA VAL A 32 7.05 -12.10 -11.29
C VAL A 32 8.16 -11.23 -10.70
N CYS A 33 7.83 -10.24 -9.85
CA CYS A 33 8.81 -9.41 -9.15
C CYS A 33 9.77 -10.30 -8.34
N ASP A 34 9.21 -11.20 -7.53
CA ASP A 34 9.90 -12.22 -6.75
C ASP A 34 10.87 -13.05 -7.61
N HIS A 35 10.47 -13.45 -8.82
CA HIS A 35 11.34 -14.17 -9.75
C HIS A 35 12.43 -13.27 -10.35
N LEU A 36 12.13 -12.02 -10.70
CA LEU A 36 13.11 -11.08 -11.26
C LEU A 36 14.16 -10.68 -10.22
N SER A 37 13.77 -10.64 -8.96
CA SER A 37 14.60 -10.24 -7.83
C SER A 37 15.36 -11.41 -7.18
N SER A 38 15.19 -12.62 -7.71
CA SER A 38 15.69 -13.85 -7.09
C SER A 38 17.16 -14.13 -7.37
N GLU A 39 17.93 -14.42 -6.33
CA GLU A 39 19.32 -14.90 -6.44
C GLU A 39 19.42 -16.24 -7.20
N ASP A 40 20.62 -16.62 -7.65
CA ASP A 40 20.89 -17.75 -8.55
C ASP A 40 20.26 -19.10 -8.14
N ASN A 41 19.98 -19.33 -6.86
CA ASN A 41 19.55 -20.64 -6.37
C ASN A 41 18.20 -20.70 -5.65
N ARG A 42 17.58 -19.56 -5.32
CA ARG A 42 16.32 -19.49 -4.56
C ARG A 42 15.44 -18.37 -5.10
N VAL A 43 14.13 -18.61 -5.16
CA VAL A 43 13.12 -17.57 -5.35
C VAL A 43 12.39 -17.38 -4.04
N TYR A 44 12.22 -16.12 -3.63
CA TYR A 44 11.42 -15.73 -2.48
C TYR A 44 10.06 -15.35 -3.02
N ILE A 45 9.01 -16.09 -2.68
CA ILE A 45 7.66 -15.75 -3.11
C ILE A 45 6.88 -15.20 -1.92
N THR A 46 6.49 -13.94 -2.01
CA THR A 46 5.68 -13.31 -0.97
C THR A 46 4.23 -13.74 -1.14
N SER A 47 3.61 -14.20 -0.06
CA SER A 47 2.28 -14.82 -0.07
C SER A 47 1.41 -14.31 1.09
N GLY A 48 0.30 -15.00 1.36
CA GLY A 48 -0.63 -14.61 2.41
C GLY A 48 -1.34 -13.29 2.13
N SER A 49 -1.81 -12.66 3.21
CA SER A 49 -2.53 -11.38 3.13
C SER A 49 -1.68 -10.29 2.48
N PHE A 50 -0.39 -10.20 2.84
CA PHE A 50 0.56 -9.27 2.26
C PHE A 50 0.76 -9.51 0.75
N GLY A 51 1.06 -10.74 0.35
CA GLY A 51 1.24 -11.12 -1.07
C GLY A 51 -0.04 -10.99 -1.93
N GLU A 52 -1.20 -10.79 -1.30
CA GLU A 52 -2.48 -10.53 -1.94
C GLU A 52 -2.85 -9.05 -2.00
N GLY A 53 -2.01 -8.16 -1.46
CA GLY A 53 -2.27 -6.72 -1.40
C GLY A 53 -3.18 -6.30 -0.23
N LEU A 54 -3.28 -7.12 0.81
CA LEU A 54 -3.95 -6.80 2.07
C LEU A 54 -2.91 -6.62 3.17
N GLU A 55 -2.38 -5.41 3.29
CA GLU A 55 -1.52 -5.04 4.41
C GLU A 55 -2.39 -4.54 5.58
N MET A 56 -2.39 -5.28 6.68
CA MET A 56 -3.15 -4.95 7.88
C MET A 56 -2.24 -4.93 9.09
N ARG A 57 -2.52 -4.03 10.03
CA ARG A 57 -1.72 -3.93 11.27
C ARG A 57 -1.83 -5.23 12.06
N GLY A 58 -0.69 -5.86 12.30
CA GLY A 58 -0.60 -7.14 13.01
C GLY A 58 -0.72 -8.37 12.12
N SER A 59 -0.80 -8.20 10.79
CA SER A 59 -0.56 -9.29 9.85
C SER A 59 0.92 -9.67 9.86
N ASP A 60 1.15 -10.98 9.82
CA ASP A 60 2.43 -11.61 9.53
C ASP A 60 2.76 -11.54 8.02
N ILE A 61 4.04 -11.76 7.72
CA ILE A 61 4.58 -11.82 6.37
C ILE A 61 4.84 -13.28 6.02
N ASP A 62 4.04 -13.83 5.11
CA ASP A 62 4.22 -15.20 4.62
C ASP A 62 5.19 -15.26 3.44
N ILE A 63 6.35 -15.88 3.61
CA ILE A 63 7.38 -16.03 2.57
C ILE A 63 7.57 -17.51 2.22
N MET A 64 7.45 -17.82 0.94
CA MET A 64 7.75 -19.15 0.40
C MET A 64 9.12 -19.17 -0.30
N PHE A 65 10.04 -20.00 0.18
CA PHE A 65 11.32 -20.27 -0.47
C PHE A 65 11.19 -21.37 -1.51
N VAL A 66 11.38 -21.02 -2.79
CA VAL A 66 11.37 -21.97 -3.90
C VAL A 66 12.79 -22.26 -4.39
N LEU A 67 13.23 -23.52 -4.30
CA LEU A 67 14.57 -23.94 -4.70
C LEU A 67 14.68 -24.16 -6.22
N LYS A 68 15.41 -23.30 -6.94
CA LYS A 68 15.53 -23.31 -8.41
C LYS A 68 16.21 -24.56 -8.99
N ARG A 69 17.04 -25.24 -8.19
CA ARG A 69 17.81 -26.43 -8.61
C ARG A 69 17.06 -27.75 -8.42
N ILE A 70 15.81 -27.71 -7.98
CA ILE A 70 15.00 -28.89 -7.74
C ILE A 70 13.80 -28.86 -8.68
N GLU A 71 13.62 -29.92 -9.45
CA GLU A 71 12.47 -30.09 -10.33
C GLU A 71 11.60 -31.24 -9.83
N VAL A 72 10.34 -30.92 -9.59
CA VAL A 72 9.29 -31.90 -9.26
C VAL A 72 8.40 -32.07 -10.49
N ASN A 73 8.12 -33.30 -10.90
CA ASN A 73 7.19 -33.59 -12.00
C ASN A 73 6.56 -34.97 -11.82
N GLU A 74 5.33 -35.17 -12.26
CA GLU A 74 4.62 -36.46 -12.21
C GLU A 74 5.24 -37.46 -13.20
N ASN A 75 5.63 -37.00 -14.39
CA ASN A 75 6.07 -37.84 -15.51
C ASN A 75 7.47 -37.46 -15.99
N ILE A 76 8.48 -37.76 -15.18
CA ILE A 76 9.88 -37.55 -15.57
C ILE A 76 10.31 -38.63 -16.57
N THR A 77 10.52 -38.26 -17.82
CA THR A 77 11.20 -39.10 -18.82
C THR A 77 12.71 -38.87 -18.76
N SER A 78 13.50 -39.94 -18.71
CA SER A 78 14.93 -39.92 -18.38
C SER A 78 15.87 -39.23 -19.39
N HIS A 79 15.36 -38.66 -20.47
CA HIS A 79 16.18 -38.22 -21.62
C HIS A 79 16.67 -36.77 -21.57
N PHE A 80 16.33 -35.99 -20.53
CA PHE A 80 16.72 -34.57 -20.43
C PHE A 80 17.18 -34.14 -19.02
N PHE A 81 17.91 -34.99 -18.31
CA PHE A 81 18.45 -34.60 -16.99
C PHE A 81 19.64 -33.65 -17.12
N ASN A 82 19.53 -32.50 -16.47
CA ASN A 82 20.67 -31.65 -16.19
C ASN A 82 21.42 -32.22 -14.98
N PRO A 83 22.68 -32.64 -15.10
CA PRO A 83 23.42 -33.26 -14.00
C PRO A 83 23.65 -32.32 -12.80
N LYS A 84 23.39 -31.00 -12.96
CA LYS A 84 23.48 -30.01 -11.89
C LYS A 84 22.18 -29.83 -11.09
N LYS A 85 21.08 -30.51 -11.48
CA LYS A 85 19.77 -30.39 -10.83
C LYS A 85 19.36 -31.68 -10.12
N THR A 86 18.54 -31.50 -9.09
CA THR A 86 17.84 -32.57 -8.38
C THR A 86 16.46 -32.78 -9.00
N TYR A 87 16.05 -34.04 -9.14
CA TYR A 87 14.80 -34.43 -9.76
C TYR A 87 13.98 -35.33 -8.84
N PHE A 88 12.71 -34.98 -8.65
CA PHE A 88 11.73 -35.77 -7.90
C PHE A 88 10.52 -36.13 -8.77
N SER A 89 10.09 -37.39 -8.71
CA SER A 89 8.79 -37.81 -9.22
C SER A 89 7.72 -37.58 -8.16
N LEU A 90 6.68 -36.85 -8.51
CA LEU A 90 5.50 -36.63 -7.66
C LEU A 90 4.59 -37.86 -7.69
N LYS A 91 4.26 -38.42 -6.51
CA LYS A 91 3.37 -39.57 -6.34
C LYS A 91 2.18 -39.18 -5.45
N THR A 92 0.97 -39.31 -5.98
CA THR A 92 -0.29 -38.95 -5.28
C THR A 92 -1.27 -40.11 -5.13
N GLU A 93 -1.02 -41.25 -5.79
CA GLU A 93 -1.96 -42.38 -5.85
C GLU A 93 -2.24 -43.02 -4.47
N ASP A 94 -1.22 -43.06 -3.61
CA ASP A 94 -1.26 -43.68 -2.28
C ASP A 94 -1.36 -42.64 -1.13
N THR A 95 -1.63 -41.38 -1.44
CA THR A 95 -1.68 -40.30 -0.45
C THR A 95 -3.10 -39.79 -0.20
N LYS A 96 -3.32 -39.23 0.99
CA LYS A 96 -4.57 -38.53 1.29
C LYS A 96 -4.67 -37.26 0.42
N PRO A 97 -5.88 -36.79 0.07
CA PRO A 97 -6.06 -35.51 -0.60
C PRO A 97 -5.29 -34.39 0.13
N GLY A 98 -4.52 -33.60 -0.63
CA GLY A 98 -3.65 -32.54 -0.08
C GLY A 98 -2.23 -32.98 0.30
N PHE A 99 -1.90 -34.27 0.21
CA PHE A 99 -0.57 -34.79 0.46
C PHE A 99 0.03 -35.41 -0.81
N ALA A 100 1.35 -35.40 -0.91
CA ALA A 100 2.07 -36.08 -1.97
C ALA A 100 3.41 -36.64 -1.46
N MET A 101 3.88 -37.71 -2.09
CA MET A 101 5.20 -38.27 -1.86
C MET A 101 6.13 -37.85 -3.01
N LEU A 102 7.37 -37.48 -2.68
CA LEU A 102 8.38 -37.08 -3.65
C LEU A 102 9.45 -38.16 -3.75
N CYS A 103 9.38 -38.99 -4.79
CA CYS A 103 10.36 -40.04 -5.05
C CYS A 103 11.59 -39.44 -5.72
N LEU A 104 12.75 -39.54 -5.10
CA LEU A 104 14.01 -39.07 -5.66
C LEU A 104 14.38 -39.89 -6.89
N ILE A 105 14.59 -39.21 -8.02
CA ILE A 105 15.07 -39.83 -9.26
C ILE A 105 16.58 -39.68 -9.39
N SER A 106 17.09 -38.47 -9.16
CA SER A 106 18.53 -38.19 -9.17
C SER A 106 18.82 -36.90 -8.43
N SER A 107 19.97 -36.83 -7.74
CA SER A 107 20.44 -35.60 -7.12
C SER A 107 21.98 -35.54 -7.14
N PRO A 108 22.59 -34.42 -7.55
CA PRO A 108 24.01 -34.18 -7.33
C PRO A 108 24.30 -33.64 -5.91
N SER A 109 23.27 -33.26 -5.15
CA SER A 109 23.40 -32.71 -3.81
C SER A 109 23.38 -33.80 -2.74
N HIS A 110 24.48 -33.95 -2.01
CA HIS A 110 24.57 -34.82 -0.83
C HIS A 110 23.56 -34.42 0.25
N GLN A 111 23.38 -33.12 0.50
CA GLN A 111 22.40 -32.63 1.47
C GLN A 111 20.98 -33.11 1.16
N MET A 112 20.63 -33.16 -0.13
CA MET A 112 19.33 -33.65 -0.58
C MET A 112 19.20 -35.17 -0.46
N LEU A 113 20.26 -35.90 -0.81
CA LEU A 113 20.32 -37.36 -0.63
C LEU A 113 20.13 -37.74 0.83
N ASP A 114 20.82 -37.03 1.72
CA ASP A 114 20.73 -37.26 3.15
C ASP A 114 19.33 -36.92 3.70
N SER A 115 18.56 -36.05 3.02
CA SER A 115 17.18 -35.69 3.34
C SER A 115 16.14 -36.66 2.82
N CYS A 116 16.56 -37.72 2.14
CA CYS A 116 15.67 -38.78 1.67
C CYS A 116 15.72 -40.01 2.59
N GLU A 117 14.63 -40.75 2.64
CA GLU A 117 14.48 -42.02 3.36
C GLU A 117 14.04 -43.12 2.40
N THR A 118 14.55 -44.33 2.57
CA THR A 118 14.17 -45.47 1.74
C THR A 118 12.84 -46.05 2.20
N TYR A 119 11.85 -46.08 1.32
CA TYR A 119 10.54 -46.69 1.52
C TYR A 119 10.19 -47.55 0.30
N ARG A 120 9.83 -48.83 0.53
CA ARG A 120 9.50 -49.79 -0.56
C ARG A 120 10.54 -49.83 -1.69
N MET A 121 11.83 -49.80 -1.34
CA MET A 121 12.98 -49.82 -2.26
C MET A 121 13.26 -48.52 -3.03
N ASP A 122 12.40 -47.52 -2.93
CA ASP A 122 12.63 -46.20 -3.50
C ASP A 122 13.07 -45.21 -2.42
N ASN A 123 13.75 -44.13 -2.81
CA ASN A 123 14.13 -43.06 -1.89
C ASN A 123 13.12 -41.93 -1.99
N TYR A 124 12.52 -41.54 -0.87
CA TYR A 124 11.54 -40.45 -0.83
C TYR A 124 12.07 -39.29 0.00
N LEU A 125 11.75 -38.06 -0.38
CA LEU A 125 12.08 -36.88 0.41
C LEU A 125 11.35 -36.95 1.77
N SER A 126 12.11 -36.99 2.86
CA SER A 126 11.58 -36.86 4.21
C SER A 126 11.43 -35.39 4.56
N ASN A 127 10.19 -34.94 4.75
CA ASN A 127 9.92 -33.54 5.10
C ASN A 127 10.67 -33.12 6.38
N ALA A 128 10.71 -33.99 7.40
CA ALA A 128 11.39 -33.69 8.66
C ALA A 128 12.90 -33.52 8.48
N LEU A 129 13.55 -34.41 7.71
CA LEU A 129 14.98 -34.32 7.43
C LEU A 129 15.31 -33.14 6.52
N PHE A 130 14.47 -32.88 5.52
CA PHE A 130 14.59 -31.72 4.64
C PHE A 130 14.51 -30.42 5.43
N ARG A 131 13.46 -30.25 6.24
CA ARG A 131 13.28 -29.12 7.15
C ARG A 131 14.50 -28.94 8.05
N LYS A 132 14.91 -29.98 8.79
CA LYS A 132 16.07 -29.93 9.69
C LYS A 132 17.38 -29.46 9.02
N ARG A 133 17.60 -29.77 7.74
CA ARG A 133 18.83 -29.39 7.03
C ARG A 133 18.75 -28.03 6.36
N TYR A 134 17.59 -27.69 5.79
CA TYR A 134 17.42 -26.47 4.99
C TYR A 134 16.91 -25.28 5.80
N LEU A 135 16.39 -25.52 7.01
CA LEU A 135 15.88 -24.49 7.93
C LEU A 135 16.82 -24.22 9.12
N ASN A 136 18.12 -24.48 8.95
CA ASN A 136 19.12 -24.39 10.01
C ASN A 136 19.52 -22.92 10.31
N GLU A 137 18.53 -22.06 10.53
CA GLU A 137 18.68 -20.69 11.02
C GLU A 137 18.46 -20.64 12.53
N ALA A 138 19.04 -19.63 13.18
CA ALA A 138 19.11 -19.53 14.63
C ALA A 138 17.71 -19.27 15.23
N SER A 139 17.22 -20.25 15.99
CA SER A 139 16.13 -20.11 16.97
C SER A 139 14.72 -19.77 16.46
N PRO A 140 14.16 -20.46 15.45
CA PRO A 140 12.82 -20.14 15.03
C PRO A 140 11.73 -20.98 15.72
N VAL A 141 10.50 -20.46 15.76
CA VAL A 141 9.34 -21.14 16.32
C VAL A 141 8.70 -21.99 15.21
N GLU A 142 8.80 -23.31 15.31
CA GLU A 142 8.14 -24.20 14.35
C GLU A 142 6.62 -24.23 14.58
N HIS A 143 5.84 -23.98 13.54
CA HIS A 143 4.40 -24.23 13.54
C HIS A 143 3.97 -24.86 12.21
N GLY A 144 3.45 -26.09 12.29
CA GLY A 144 3.05 -26.85 11.11
C GLY A 144 4.20 -27.01 10.06
N PRO A 145 3.95 -26.67 8.77
CA PRO A 145 4.97 -26.72 7.72
C PRO A 145 5.90 -25.49 7.71
N CYS A 146 5.51 -24.42 8.40
CA CYS A 146 6.19 -23.14 8.41
C CYS A 146 7.11 -23.01 9.63
N ILE A 147 7.88 -21.95 9.60
CA ILE A 147 8.80 -21.56 10.66
C ILE A 147 8.68 -20.04 10.82
N SER A 148 8.37 -19.58 12.03
CA SER A 148 8.36 -18.14 12.32
C SER A 148 9.71 -17.65 12.80
N ASP A 149 10.02 -16.39 12.53
CA ASP A 149 11.02 -15.65 13.30
C ASP A 149 10.66 -15.57 14.79
N THR A 150 11.58 -15.05 15.62
CA THR A 150 11.36 -14.96 17.08
C THR A 150 10.23 -14.02 17.48
N ASP A 151 9.88 -13.07 16.60
CA ASP A 151 8.88 -12.05 16.85
C ASP A 151 7.48 -12.49 16.34
N GLY A 152 7.40 -13.60 15.61
CA GLY A 152 6.17 -14.09 14.98
C GLY A 152 5.70 -13.18 13.85
N LEU A 153 6.58 -12.37 13.27
CA LEU A 153 6.25 -11.40 12.22
C LEU A 153 6.41 -11.99 10.83
N THR A 154 7.29 -12.97 10.68
CA THR A 154 7.60 -13.57 9.38
C THR A 154 7.47 -15.08 9.45
N ASP A 155 6.61 -15.63 8.59
CA ASP A 155 6.40 -17.06 8.43
C ASP A 155 7.08 -17.56 7.17
N LEU A 156 7.98 -18.52 7.35
CA LEU A 156 8.82 -19.06 6.30
C LEU A 156 8.40 -20.49 5.94
N ALA A 157 8.06 -20.72 4.68
CA ALA A 157 7.76 -22.03 4.14
C ALA A 157 8.76 -22.41 3.04
N HIS A 158 9.28 -23.63 3.06
CA HIS A 158 10.08 -24.14 1.94
C HIS A 158 9.22 -24.92 0.97
N CYS A 159 9.24 -24.50 -0.29
CA CYS A 159 8.44 -25.06 -1.36
C CYS A 159 9.32 -25.59 -2.48
N LEU A 160 8.83 -26.62 -3.16
CA LEU A 160 9.48 -27.18 -4.34
C LEU A 160 8.60 -26.90 -5.56
N HIS A 161 9.20 -26.36 -6.62
CA HIS A 161 8.45 -26.00 -7.81
C HIS A 161 8.10 -27.26 -8.62
N ASN A 162 6.81 -27.50 -8.83
CA ASN A 162 6.35 -28.50 -9.79
C ASN A 162 6.22 -27.85 -11.17
N ILE A 163 7.13 -28.17 -12.08
CA ILE A 163 7.08 -27.69 -13.47
C ILE A 163 6.10 -28.57 -14.25
N SER A 164 4.84 -28.61 -13.82
CA SER A 164 3.76 -29.12 -14.64
C SER A 164 3.33 -28.00 -15.58
N ILE A 165 4.13 -27.75 -16.63
CA ILE A 165 3.82 -27.14 -17.97
C ILE A 165 2.93 -25.86 -18.03
N SER A 166 2.42 -25.35 -16.92
CA SER A 166 1.25 -24.49 -16.84
C SER A 166 1.60 -23.03 -16.66
N LEU A 167 2.65 -22.67 -15.92
CA LEU A 167 3.07 -21.26 -15.82
C LEU A 167 3.61 -20.76 -17.18
N TYR A 168 4.44 -21.55 -17.85
CA TYR A 168 4.92 -21.22 -19.21
C TYR A 168 3.78 -21.15 -20.22
N GLN A 169 2.85 -22.12 -20.23
CA GLN A 169 1.69 -22.09 -21.11
C GLN A 169 0.70 -20.97 -20.74
N TYR A 170 0.54 -20.63 -19.47
CA TYR A 170 -0.32 -19.55 -19.00
C TYR A 170 0.24 -18.18 -19.38
N LEU A 171 1.55 -17.95 -19.18
CA LEU A 171 2.24 -16.75 -19.65
C LEU A 171 2.19 -16.67 -21.19
N CYS A 172 2.46 -17.76 -21.89
CA CYS A 172 2.35 -17.79 -23.36
C CYS A 172 0.92 -17.63 -23.88
N LYS A 173 -0.11 -18.05 -23.16
CA LYS A 173 -1.51 -18.00 -23.63
C LYS A 173 -2.21 -16.69 -23.26
N ASN A 174 -1.83 -16.06 -22.15
CA ASN A 174 -2.49 -14.84 -21.64
C ASN A 174 -1.67 -13.55 -21.83
N ILE A 175 -0.35 -13.64 -22.07
CA ILE A 175 0.51 -12.45 -22.27
C ILE A 175 0.91 -12.29 -23.74
N VAL A 176 1.05 -13.38 -24.50
CA VAL A 176 1.63 -13.34 -25.85
C VAL A 176 0.54 -13.15 -26.91
N GLY A 177 0.19 -11.90 -27.18
CA GLY A 177 -0.72 -11.53 -28.25
C GLY A 177 -0.13 -11.57 -29.68
N SER A 178 1.17 -11.82 -29.87
CA SER A 178 1.74 -11.97 -31.22
C SER A 178 3.09 -12.70 -31.27
N GLU A 179 3.38 -13.32 -32.41
CA GLU A 179 4.61 -14.08 -32.70
C GLU A 179 5.91 -13.24 -32.54
N ASN A 180 5.84 -11.93 -32.73
CA ASN A 180 6.97 -11.01 -32.51
C ASN A 180 7.32 -10.89 -31.02
N HIS A 181 6.35 -11.03 -30.10
CA HIS A 181 6.63 -11.03 -28.65
C HIS A 181 7.32 -12.30 -28.16
N VAL A 182 7.05 -13.45 -28.79
CA VAL A 182 7.79 -14.70 -28.53
C VAL A 182 9.25 -14.56 -28.92
N LYS A 183 9.55 -13.83 -30.01
CA LYS A 183 10.92 -13.54 -30.43
C LYS A 183 11.63 -12.62 -29.44
N THR A 184 10.94 -11.59 -28.93
CA THR A 184 11.51 -10.68 -27.91
C THR A 184 11.76 -11.38 -26.56
N LEU A 185 10.84 -12.24 -26.10
CA LEU A 185 11.04 -13.00 -24.85
C LEU A 185 12.09 -14.11 -25.00
N LYS A 186 12.16 -14.78 -26.16
CA LYS A 186 13.28 -15.69 -26.47
C LYS A 186 14.61 -14.93 -26.53
N LEU A 187 14.63 -13.71 -27.06
CA LEU A 187 15.80 -12.85 -27.06
C LEU A 187 16.19 -12.43 -25.64
N MET A 188 15.23 -12.09 -24.77
CA MET A 188 15.48 -11.76 -23.35
C MET A 188 15.99 -12.96 -22.55
N ASN A 189 15.45 -14.16 -22.76
CA ASN A 189 15.99 -15.38 -22.13
C ASN A 189 17.35 -15.77 -22.71
N THR A 190 17.57 -15.62 -24.01
CA THR A 190 18.89 -15.83 -24.62
C THR A 190 19.91 -14.81 -24.08
N VAL A 191 19.49 -13.58 -23.82
CA VAL A 191 20.34 -12.55 -23.19
C VAL A 191 20.58 -12.89 -21.72
N SER A 192 19.57 -13.29 -20.94
CA SER A 192 19.72 -13.71 -19.54
C SER A 192 20.62 -14.95 -19.38
N ASP A 193 20.47 -15.94 -20.26
CA ASP A 193 21.30 -17.16 -20.25
C ASP A 193 22.75 -16.85 -20.67
N ASN A 194 22.98 -15.90 -21.59
CA ASN A 194 24.32 -15.48 -22.00
C ASN A 194 25.00 -14.48 -21.04
N LEU A 195 24.21 -13.72 -20.27
CA LEU A 195 24.69 -12.84 -19.19
C LEU A 195 25.15 -13.63 -17.95
N SER A 196 24.84 -14.92 -17.86
CA SER A 196 25.37 -15.83 -16.83
C SER A 196 26.80 -16.35 -17.13
N SER A 197 27.42 -15.85 -18.21
CA SER A 197 28.84 -16.06 -18.51
C SER A 197 29.62 -14.75 -18.31
N ASP A 198 30.73 -14.84 -17.57
CA ASP A 198 31.46 -13.74 -16.91
C ASP A 198 32.04 -12.61 -17.80
N ASP A 199 31.66 -12.43 -19.07
CA ASP A 199 32.51 -11.63 -19.98
C ASP A 199 31.85 -10.69 -21.00
N ILE A 200 30.59 -10.26 -20.83
CA ILE A 200 30.00 -9.31 -21.80
C ILE A 200 29.31 -8.10 -21.15
N ARG A 201 29.98 -6.95 -21.22
CA ARG A 201 29.38 -5.62 -21.06
C ARG A 201 28.57 -5.25 -22.31
N VAL A 202 27.25 -5.16 -22.21
CA VAL A 202 26.40 -4.54 -23.23
C VAL A 202 25.67 -3.34 -22.64
N SER A 203 26.06 -2.13 -23.03
CA SER A 203 25.30 -0.91 -22.78
C SER A 203 24.30 -0.69 -23.91
N ILE A 204 23.00 -0.64 -23.61
CA ILE A 204 21.98 -0.17 -24.56
C ILE A 204 21.46 1.17 -24.05
N THR A 205 21.94 2.26 -24.64
CA THR A 205 21.38 3.59 -24.49
C THR A 205 20.47 3.88 -25.68
N SER A 206 19.20 4.18 -25.41
CA SER A 206 18.33 4.85 -26.37
C SER A 206 17.65 6.03 -25.68
N GLY A 207 18.27 7.19 -25.78
CA GLY A 207 17.70 8.47 -25.34
C GLY A 207 16.82 9.10 -26.43
N SER A 208 15.89 9.93 -26.00
CA SER A 208 15.34 11.03 -26.80
C SER A 208 15.13 12.23 -25.88
N PHE A 209 15.97 13.25 -26.07
CA PHE A 209 15.73 14.61 -25.57
C PHE A 209 14.53 15.22 -26.30
N GLY A 210 13.65 15.91 -25.56
CA GLY A 210 12.56 16.71 -26.12
C GLY A 210 11.88 17.53 -25.03
N GLU A 211 12.02 18.85 -25.13
CA GLU A 211 11.52 19.88 -24.22
C GLU A 211 9.98 19.89 -24.11
N GLY A 212 9.44 20.13 -22.91
CA GLY A 212 8.06 20.58 -22.71
C GLY A 212 7.32 19.92 -21.55
N LEU A 213 6.97 20.75 -20.54
CA LEU A 213 5.97 20.56 -19.48
C LEU A 213 5.33 19.16 -19.32
N GLN A 214 5.64 18.48 -18.20
CA GLN A 214 4.82 17.41 -17.66
C GLN A 214 4.59 17.66 -16.16
N MET A 215 3.33 17.56 -15.74
CA MET A 215 2.91 17.72 -14.35
C MET A 215 3.55 16.64 -13.48
N ILE A 216 3.95 17.03 -12.25
CA ILE A 216 4.53 16.16 -11.22
C ILE A 216 3.67 14.91 -11.05
N GLY A 217 4.21 13.78 -11.49
CA GLY A 217 3.64 12.45 -11.39
C GLY A 217 4.78 11.47 -11.65
N SER A 218 5.11 10.69 -10.62
CA SER A 218 6.24 9.74 -10.52
C SER A 218 7.61 10.35 -10.81
N ASP A 219 8.37 10.62 -9.75
CA ASP A 219 9.84 10.73 -9.87
C ASP A 219 10.37 9.32 -10.17
N LEU A 220 10.85 9.12 -11.39
CA LEU A 220 11.71 8.01 -11.73
C LEU A 220 13.13 8.55 -11.65
N ASP A 221 13.81 8.38 -10.52
CA ASP A 221 15.20 8.78 -10.38
C ASP A 221 16.08 7.93 -11.29
N ILE A 222 16.41 8.46 -12.47
CA ILE A 222 17.57 8.02 -13.24
C ILE A 222 18.79 8.72 -12.61
N MET A 223 19.23 8.23 -11.44
CA MET A 223 20.51 8.63 -10.87
C MET A 223 21.58 7.62 -11.28
N ASN A 224 22.56 8.07 -12.07
CA ASN A 224 23.84 7.38 -12.23
C ASN A 224 24.61 7.47 -10.91
N TYR A 225 24.31 6.59 -9.96
CA TYR A 225 25.09 6.44 -8.74
C TYR A 225 26.21 5.41 -9.00
N HIS A 226 27.42 5.90 -9.25
CA HIS A 226 28.62 5.07 -9.34
C HIS A 226 29.26 4.96 -7.96
N HIS A 227 28.95 3.90 -7.22
CA HIS A 227 29.86 3.37 -6.19
C HIS A 227 30.61 2.18 -6.81
N GLU A 228 31.93 2.19 -6.76
CA GLU A 228 32.79 1.21 -7.46
C GLU A 228 32.68 -0.25 -6.93
N ASN A 229 31.85 -0.51 -5.90
CA ASN A 229 31.81 -1.80 -5.20
C ASN A 229 30.42 -2.42 -4.97
N ASP A 230 29.31 -1.85 -5.46
CA ASP A 230 27.98 -2.43 -5.24
C ASP A 230 27.43 -3.19 -6.46
N THR A 231 26.66 -4.24 -6.20
CA THR A 231 25.96 -5.05 -7.20
C THR A 231 25.05 -4.15 -8.06
N PRO A 232 24.98 -4.38 -9.39
CA PRO A 232 24.19 -3.51 -10.27
C PRO A 232 22.70 -3.61 -9.91
N PHE A 233 22.15 -2.53 -9.37
CA PHE A 233 20.71 -2.39 -9.18
C PHE A 233 20.02 -2.47 -10.55
N HIS A 234 19.04 -3.37 -10.67
CA HIS A 234 18.28 -3.55 -11.89
C HIS A 234 17.23 -2.45 -12.02
N HIS A 235 17.54 -1.37 -12.73
CA HIS A 235 16.56 -0.33 -13.05
C HIS A 235 15.48 -0.85 -14.01
N VAL A 236 14.22 -0.62 -13.66
CA VAL A 236 13.07 -0.85 -14.54
C VAL A 236 13.04 0.23 -15.61
N SER A 237 12.99 -0.15 -16.88
CA SER A 237 12.85 0.84 -17.95
C SER A 237 11.48 1.53 -17.86
N LEU A 238 11.43 2.83 -18.16
CA LEU A 238 10.17 3.60 -18.21
C LEU A 238 9.10 2.94 -19.09
N SER A 239 9.51 2.24 -20.16
CA SER A 239 8.62 1.47 -21.02
C SER A 239 8.03 0.24 -20.32
N LEU A 240 8.81 -0.46 -19.49
CA LEU A 240 8.32 -1.57 -18.67
C LEU A 240 7.40 -1.07 -17.55
N TYR A 241 7.76 0.02 -16.86
CA TYR A 241 6.89 0.66 -15.86
C TYR A 241 5.54 1.08 -16.48
N ASN A 242 5.57 1.82 -17.60
CA ASN A 242 4.34 2.24 -18.28
C ASN A 242 3.48 1.05 -18.74
N TYR A 243 4.12 -0.04 -19.15
CA TYR A 243 3.42 -1.28 -19.49
C TYR A 243 2.77 -1.90 -18.24
N MET A 244 3.50 -2.00 -17.12
CA MET A 244 2.99 -2.50 -15.85
C MET A 244 1.81 -1.67 -15.35
N CYS A 245 1.93 -0.34 -15.36
CA CYS A 245 0.84 0.56 -14.98
C CYS A 245 -0.38 0.36 -15.87
N LYS A 246 -0.22 0.43 -17.20
CA LYS A 246 -1.33 0.43 -18.15
C LYS A 246 -2.03 -0.93 -18.31
N HIS A 247 -1.28 -2.02 -18.20
CA HIS A 247 -1.76 -3.35 -18.55
C HIS A 247 -1.86 -4.32 -17.38
N ILE A 248 -1.28 -3.99 -16.22
CA ILE A 248 -1.17 -4.95 -15.11
C ILE A 248 -1.76 -4.37 -13.81
N ILE A 249 -1.35 -3.18 -13.35
CA ILE A 249 -1.90 -2.55 -12.14
C ILE A 249 -3.36 -2.13 -12.37
N GLY A 250 -3.65 -1.60 -13.56
CA GLY A 250 -5.01 -1.29 -13.98
C GLY A 250 -5.13 0.01 -14.75
N THR A 251 -6.30 0.60 -14.72
CA THR A 251 -6.50 1.93 -15.31
C THR A 251 -5.89 3.00 -14.40
N ASP A 252 -5.71 4.23 -14.90
CA ASP A 252 -5.35 5.39 -14.07
C ASP A 252 -6.26 5.54 -12.84
N ASN A 253 -7.51 5.08 -12.92
CA ASN A 253 -8.44 5.09 -11.79
C ASN A 253 -8.05 4.07 -10.71
N HIS A 254 -7.50 2.90 -11.07
CA HIS A 254 -7.02 1.93 -10.08
C HIS A 254 -5.81 2.45 -9.31
N ILE A 255 -4.81 3.03 -10.00
CA ILE A 255 -3.64 3.64 -9.35
C ILE A 255 -4.08 4.77 -8.41
N LYS A 256 -5.05 5.59 -8.84
CA LYS A 256 -5.64 6.63 -7.98
C LYS A 256 -6.34 6.05 -6.75
N THR A 257 -7.08 4.95 -6.90
CA THR A 257 -7.73 4.27 -5.77
C THR A 257 -6.69 3.71 -4.78
N ILE A 258 -5.63 3.06 -5.27
CA ILE A 258 -4.54 2.53 -4.43
C ILE A 258 -3.87 3.68 -3.66
N ARG A 259 -3.50 4.76 -4.35
CA ARG A 259 -2.93 5.96 -3.69
C ARG A 259 -3.86 6.54 -2.63
N LEU A 260 -5.17 6.57 -2.89
CA LEU A 260 -6.15 7.06 -1.94
C LEU A 260 -6.28 6.12 -0.73
N MET A 261 -6.28 4.81 -0.94
CA MET A 261 -6.29 3.83 0.16
C MET A 261 -5.04 3.95 1.02
N ASN A 262 -3.85 4.03 0.40
CA ASN A 262 -2.60 4.25 1.12
C ASN A 262 -2.65 5.56 1.91
N THR A 263 -3.10 6.66 1.28
CA THR A 263 -3.30 7.94 1.99
C THR A 263 -4.25 7.80 3.17
N VAL A 264 -5.33 7.04 3.05
CA VAL A 264 -6.28 6.79 4.15
C VAL A 264 -5.61 5.98 5.26
N CYS A 265 -4.95 4.87 4.94
CA CYS A 265 -4.22 4.04 5.91
C CYS A 265 -3.14 4.85 6.64
N ASP A 266 -2.38 5.64 5.88
CA ASP A 266 -1.34 6.51 6.41
C ASP A 266 -1.91 7.57 7.36
N ASN A 267 -3.08 8.14 7.05
CA ASN A 267 -3.78 9.08 7.95
C ASN A 267 -4.37 8.41 9.19
N LEU A 268 -4.75 7.13 9.10
CA LEU A 268 -5.21 6.34 10.26
C LEU A 268 -4.04 5.96 11.17
N SER A 269 -2.81 5.89 10.66
CA SER A 269 -1.59 5.75 11.46
C SER A 269 -1.29 7.04 12.24
N HIS A 270 -1.98 7.23 13.36
CA HIS A 270 -1.89 8.47 14.14
C HIS A 270 -0.52 8.62 14.82
N TYR A 271 0.28 9.56 14.31
CA TYR A 271 1.26 10.29 15.12
C TYR A 271 0.73 11.70 15.41
N ASP A 272 0.89 12.14 16.66
CA ASP A 272 0.31 13.38 17.18
C ASP A 272 0.72 14.63 16.39
N TYR A 273 1.90 14.61 15.74
CA TYR A 273 2.51 15.82 15.16
C TYR A 273 2.78 15.75 13.65
N THR A 274 2.72 14.56 13.03
CA THR A 274 3.05 14.32 11.62
C THR A 274 2.03 13.42 10.97
N VAL A 275 1.71 13.69 9.70
CA VAL A 275 1.04 12.74 8.81
C VAL A 275 2.12 12.12 7.96
N THR A 276 2.24 10.81 7.99
CA THR A 276 3.05 10.06 7.04
C THR A 276 2.26 9.94 5.75
N ILE A 277 2.90 10.01 4.58
CA ILE A 277 2.29 9.71 3.30
C ILE A 277 3.29 8.88 2.52
N THR A 278 2.91 7.66 2.21
CA THR A 278 3.75 6.76 1.43
C THR A 278 3.62 7.10 -0.05
N SER A 279 4.75 7.24 -0.74
CA SER A 279 4.82 7.70 -2.12
C SER A 279 5.74 6.81 -2.96
N GLY A 280 6.06 7.25 -4.18
CA GLY A 280 6.87 6.46 -5.11
C GLY A 280 6.21 5.16 -5.53
N SER A 281 7.05 4.17 -5.85
CA SER A 281 6.62 2.84 -6.30
C SER A 281 5.74 2.15 -5.25
N PHE A 282 6.11 2.22 -3.98
CA PHE A 282 5.33 1.65 -2.88
C PHE A 282 3.95 2.29 -2.74
N GLY A 283 3.88 3.63 -2.76
CA GLY A 283 2.61 4.37 -2.70
C GLY A 283 1.68 4.12 -3.90
N GLU A 284 2.23 3.64 -5.01
CA GLU A 284 1.52 3.26 -6.24
C GLU A 284 1.09 1.78 -6.29
N GLY A 285 1.48 0.99 -5.28
CA GLY A 285 1.22 -0.45 -5.23
C GLY A 285 2.22 -1.29 -6.05
N LEU A 286 3.37 -0.72 -6.39
CA LEU A 286 4.49 -1.41 -7.04
C LEU A 286 5.57 -1.68 -6.01
N GLN A 287 5.52 -2.85 -5.37
CA GLN A 287 6.58 -3.30 -4.47
C GLN A 287 7.61 -4.09 -5.29
N MET A 288 8.80 -3.54 -5.45
CA MET A 288 9.89 -4.20 -6.17
C MET A 288 11.09 -4.36 -5.23
N LEU A 289 11.71 -5.55 -5.19
CA LEU A 289 12.90 -5.73 -4.37
C LEU A 289 14.01 -4.79 -4.88
N GLY A 290 14.56 -4.00 -3.97
CA GLY A 290 15.57 -2.99 -4.27
C GLY A 290 15.00 -1.62 -4.63
N SER A 291 13.67 -1.43 -4.62
CA SER A 291 13.11 -0.08 -4.53
C SER A 291 13.27 0.45 -3.11
N ASP A 292 13.68 1.68 -2.99
CA ASP A 292 13.56 2.47 -1.78
C ASP A 292 12.09 2.76 -1.44
N LEU A 293 11.87 3.13 -0.18
CA LEU A 293 10.60 3.51 0.36
C LEU A 293 10.54 5.04 0.49
N ASP A 294 9.79 5.67 -0.41
CA ASP A 294 9.58 7.11 -0.39
C ASP A 294 8.49 7.50 0.61
N ILE A 295 8.87 8.22 1.67
CA ILE A 295 7.95 8.65 2.72
C ILE A 295 7.93 10.17 2.81
N MET A 296 6.76 10.77 2.69
CA MET A 296 6.55 12.18 3.02
C MET A 296 6.05 12.34 4.45
N TYR A 297 6.74 13.13 5.27
CA TYR A 297 6.32 13.51 6.61
C TYR A 297 5.74 14.92 6.61
N VAL A 298 4.43 15.04 6.73
CA VAL A 298 3.72 16.32 6.71
C VAL A 298 3.47 16.84 8.12
N SER A 299 4.06 17.98 8.47
CA SER A 299 3.89 18.58 9.81
C SER A 299 2.49 19.20 10.01
N LYS A 300 1.76 18.76 11.05
CA LYS A 300 0.43 19.29 11.43
C LYS A 300 0.42 20.69 12.09
N PRO A 301 1.38 21.11 12.95
CA PRO A 301 1.29 22.38 13.69
C PRO A 301 1.63 23.63 12.86
N ILE A 302 2.01 23.48 11.59
CA ILE A 302 2.48 24.58 10.73
C ILE A 302 1.44 24.86 9.65
N ASN A 303 0.92 26.09 9.63
CA ASN A 303 -0.04 26.54 8.65
C ASN A 303 0.64 27.42 7.59
N ILE A 304 0.54 27.02 6.32
CA ILE A 304 0.97 27.86 5.19
C ILE A 304 -0.23 28.59 4.57
N HIS A 305 -0.06 29.88 4.30
CA HIS A 305 -1.05 30.79 3.74
C HIS A 305 -0.55 31.38 2.42
N ASP A 306 -1.23 31.09 1.30
CA ASP A 306 -0.99 31.77 0.01
C ASP A 306 -1.36 33.27 0.08
N LYS A 307 -2.50 33.59 0.71
CA LYS A 307 -2.94 34.97 0.95
C LYS A 307 -3.43 35.13 2.38
N ILE A 308 -2.83 36.06 3.11
CA ILE A 308 -3.29 36.43 4.45
C ILE A 308 -4.47 37.38 4.30
N THR A 309 -5.69 36.84 4.22
CA THR A 309 -6.92 37.64 4.13
C THR A 309 -7.39 38.04 5.52
N SER A 310 -6.74 39.02 6.17
CA SER A 310 -7.15 39.74 7.40
C SER A 310 -7.75 38.96 8.59
N THR A 311 -7.71 37.63 8.59
CA THR A 311 -8.26 36.79 9.65
C THR A 311 -7.34 36.79 10.86
N VAL A 312 -7.93 36.77 12.04
CA VAL A 312 -7.23 36.56 13.31
C VAL A 312 -6.49 35.21 13.22
N LEU A 313 -5.15 35.26 13.16
CA LEU A 313 -4.32 34.06 13.17
C LEU A 313 -4.36 33.43 14.56
N ASN A 314 -4.39 32.09 14.62
CA ASN A 314 -4.38 31.39 15.89
C ASN A 314 -3.01 31.55 16.57
N PRO A 315 -2.89 32.22 17.73
CA PRO A 315 -1.60 32.45 18.37
C PRO A 315 -0.91 31.17 18.86
N THR A 316 -1.63 30.04 18.96
CA THR A 316 -1.07 28.75 19.39
C THR A 316 -0.45 27.94 18.25
N LYS A 317 -0.53 28.42 17.00
CA LYS A 317 0.04 27.72 15.83
C LYS A 317 1.13 28.55 15.16
N THR A 318 1.99 27.88 14.41
CA THR A 318 2.98 28.52 13.55
C THR A 318 2.35 28.88 12.22
N HIS A 319 2.54 30.11 11.75
CA HIS A 319 1.97 30.61 10.51
C HIS A 319 3.05 31.14 9.56
N PHE A 320 3.08 30.61 8.33
CA PHE A 320 3.92 31.10 7.24
C PHE A 320 3.08 31.67 6.08
N SER A 321 3.59 32.70 5.43
CA SER A 321 3.09 33.20 4.15
C SER A 321 3.90 32.57 3.02
N LEU A 322 3.22 31.97 2.04
CA LEU A 322 3.85 31.48 0.81
C LEU A 322 4.12 32.66 -0.13
N ILE A 323 5.37 32.83 -0.56
CA ILE A 323 5.77 33.89 -1.49
C ILE A 323 6.35 33.23 -2.74
N THR A 324 5.62 33.33 -3.86
CA THR A 324 6.02 32.78 -5.16
C THR A 324 6.51 33.88 -6.12
N GLU A 325 6.15 35.14 -5.88
CA GLU A 325 6.59 36.27 -6.70
C GLU A 325 8.12 36.41 -6.71
N GLY A 326 8.71 36.44 -7.91
CA GLY A 326 10.16 36.54 -8.08
C GLY A 326 10.94 35.25 -7.82
N THR A 327 10.24 34.14 -7.56
CA THR A 327 10.86 32.80 -7.49
C THR A 327 10.75 32.07 -8.84
N LYS A 328 11.55 31.02 -9.04
CA LYS A 328 11.43 30.15 -10.21
C LYS A 328 10.15 29.30 -10.09
N PRO A 329 9.51 28.90 -11.20
CA PRO A 329 8.40 27.94 -11.17
C PRO A 329 8.78 26.68 -10.37
N GLY A 330 7.91 26.26 -9.45
CA GLY A 330 8.15 25.13 -8.54
C GLY A 330 8.87 25.50 -7.22
N PHE A 331 9.31 26.75 -7.06
CA PHE A 331 9.94 27.22 -5.84
C PHE A 331 9.03 28.23 -5.13
N ALA A 332 9.19 28.35 -3.81
CA ALA A 332 8.54 29.37 -3.01
C ALA A 332 9.39 29.71 -1.78
N MET A 333 9.25 30.93 -1.28
CA MET A 333 9.80 31.33 0.01
C MET A 333 8.70 31.30 1.07
N LEU A 334 9.00 30.76 2.25
CA LEU A 334 8.06 30.73 3.37
C LEU A 334 8.42 31.81 4.38
N ARG A 335 7.67 32.92 4.36
CA ARG A 335 7.88 34.04 5.30
C ARG A 335 7.17 33.76 6.61
N LEU A 336 7.90 33.75 7.72
CA LEU A 336 7.32 33.57 9.05
C LEU A 336 6.45 34.79 9.41
N ILE A 337 5.18 34.55 9.73
CA ILE A 337 4.24 35.58 10.21
C ILE A 337 4.27 35.62 11.73
N CYS A 338 4.02 34.47 12.36
CA CYS A 338 4.09 34.29 13.80
C CYS A 338 4.38 32.82 14.14
N SER A 339 5.00 32.59 15.30
CA SER A 339 5.21 31.26 15.88
C SER A 339 5.25 31.37 17.40
N PRO A 340 4.49 30.56 18.14
CA PRO A 340 4.62 30.44 19.60
C PRO A 340 5.87 29.65 20.01
N HIS A 341 6.51 28.95 19.07
CA HIS A 341 7.65 28.08 19.33
C HIS A 341 8.96 28.78 18.97
N PRO A 342 9.83 29.08 19.96
CA PRO A 342 11.14 29.69 19.71
C PRO A 342 12.02 28.89 18.76
N ASN A 343 11.91 27.56 18.80
CA ASN A 343 12.68 26.67 17.93
C ASN A 343 12.42 26.94 16.45
N VAL A 344 11.17 27.22 16.05
CA VAL A 344 10.85 27.56 14.65
C VAL A 344 11.50 28.88 14.23
N GLN A 345 11.62 29.85 15.14
CA GLN A 345 12.29 31.11 14.85
C GLN A 345 13.78 30.89 14.57
N ASN A 346 14.41 29.92 15.25
CA ASN A 346 15.80 29.52 15.00
C ASN A 346 16.00 28.80 13.66
N LEU A 347 14.94 28.28 13.05
CA LEU A 347 14.98 27.70 11.70
C LEU A 347 14.82 28.75 10.59
N CYS A 348 14.59 30.01 10.97
CA CYS A 348 14.38 31.09 10.03
C CYS A 348 15.64 31.96 9.87
N GLU A 349 15.88 32.42 8.65
CA GLU A 349 16.94 33.36 8.30
C GLU A 349 16.35 34.73 7.93
N LYS A 350 17.09 35.80 8.25
CA LYS A 350 16.69 37.17 7.89
C LYS A 350 17.04 37.48 6.44
N PHE A 351 16.03 37.83 5.65
CA PHE A 351 16.20 38.36 4.30
C PHE A 351 15.31 39.59 4.11
N ARG A 352 15.91 40.73 3.71
CA ARG A 352 15.20 42.00 3.49
C ARG A 352 14.21 42.34 4.63
N GLN A 353 14.71 42.34 5.87
CA GLN A 353 13.97 42.62 7.11
C GLN A 353 12.90 41.60 7.53
N ASN A 354 12.66 40.54 6.75
CA ASN A 354 11.70 39.50 7.08
C ASN A 354 12.42 38.20 7.46
N ASN A 355 11.76 37.36 8.26
CA ASN A 355 12.26 36.03 8.62
C ASN A 355 11.66 35.01 7.64
N TYR A 356 12.50 34.20 7.01
CA TYR A 356 12.07 33.13 6.10
C TYR A 356 12.57 31.78 6.59
N LEU A 357 11.77 30.73 6.42
CA LEU A 357 12.20 29.37 6.77
C LEU A 357 13.40 28.96 5.90
N SER A 358 14.50 28.60 6.54
CA SER A 358 15.68 28.07 5.87
C SER A 358 15.49 26.57 5.66
N ASN A 359 15.43 26.12 4.41
CA ASN A 359 15.33 24.69 4.08
C ASN A 359 16.51 23.89 4.67
N VAL A 360 17.71 24.49 4.72
CA VAL A 360 18.90 23.85 5.27
C VAL A 360 18.76 23.64 6.79
N LEU A 361 18.33 24.67 7.52
CA LEU A 361 18.14 24.57 8.97
C LEU A 361 16.96 23.64 9.30
N PHE A 362 15.88 23.71 8.53
CA PHE A 362 14.71 22.85 8.68
C PHE A 362 15.07 21.38 8.49
N LYS A 363 15.75 21.00 7.40
CA LYS A 363 16.17 19.60 7.21
C LYS A 363 17.08 19.09 8.31
N LYS A 364 17.98 19.95 8.83
CA LYS A 364 18.87 19.59 9.94
C LYS A 364 18.15 19.23 11.24
N THR A 365 16.90 19.66 11.45
CA THR A 365 16.15 19.25 12.65
C THR A 365 15.69 17.79 12.62
N PHE A 366 15.72 17.16 11.44
CA PHE A 366 15.26 15.78 11.24
C PHE A 366 16.39 14.78 11.05
N LEU A 367 17.64 15.22 11.06
CA LEU A 367 18.79 14.31 11.06
C LEU A 367 18.89 13.64 12.44
N SER A 368 18.48 12.37 12.51
CA SER A 368 18.72 11.50 13.65
C SER A 368 20.15 10.97 13.56
N ASP A 369 21.06 11.56 14.34
CA ASP A 369 22.48 11.20 14.42
C ASP A 369 23.26 11.28 13.07
N ASN A 370 24.59 11.14 13.13
CA ASN A 370 25.54 11.41 12.02
C ASN A 370 25.45 10.43 10.83
N THR A 371 24.35 9.71 10.69
CA THR A 371 24.29 8.52 9.84
C THR A 371 23.33 8.66 8.65
N SER A 372 22.42 9.63 8.69
CA SER A 372 21.54 9.94 7.56
C SER A 372 22.22 10.85 6.53
N VAL A 373 21.93 10.63 5.25
CA VAL A 373 22.47 11.45 4.16
C VAL A 373 21.37 12.34 3.60
N ILE A 374 21.64 13.65 3.50
CA ILE A 374 20.74 14.56 2.80
C ILE A 374 21.06 14.52 1.32
N HIS A 375 20.08 14.17 0.49
CA HIS A 375 20.13 14.38 -0.95
C HIS A 375 18.85 15.08 -1.40
N GLY A 376 18.99 16.09 -2.27
CA GLY A 376 17.84 16.86 -2.74
C GLY A 376 16.91 17.36 -1.61
N PRO A 377 15.59 17.12 -1.68
CA PRO A 377 14.64 17.43 -0.61
C PRO A 377 14.55 16.34 0.48
N CYS A 378 15.14 15.17 0.25
CA CYS A 378 14.98 13.97 1.07
C CYS A 378 16.13 13.79 2.08
N ILE A 379 15.89 12.91 3.04
CA ILE A 379 16.86 12.38 3.98
C ILE A 379 16.80 10.86 3.87
N THR A 380 17.90 10.24 3.44
CA THR A 380 18.00 8.78 3.36
C THR A 380 18.56 8.22 4.65
N ASP A 381 18.00 7.11 5.10
CA ASP A 381 18.53 6.32 6.21
C ASP A 381 19.86 5.63 5.85
N ILE A 382 20.52 5.02 6.83
CA ILE A 382 21.83 4.35 6.65
C ILE A 382 21.73 3.20 5.65
N GLY A 383 20.58 2.55 5.61
CA GLY A 383 20.36 1.39 4.76
C GLY A 383 20.17 1.76 3.29
N GLY A 384 19.92 3.03 2.97
CA GLY A 384 19.53 3.42 1.62
C GLY A 384 18.11 2.96 1.26
N TYR A 385 17.32 2.57 2.26
CA TYR A 385 16.03 1.91 2.05
C TYR A 385 14.87 2.87 2.21
N ILE A 386 15.04 3.98 2.93
CA ILE A 386 13.95 4.92 3.21
C ILE A 386 14.39 6.34 2.87
N ASP A 387 13.66 6.94 1.94
CA ASP A 387 13.81 8.33 1.56
C ASP A 387 12.69 9.17 2.19
N GLY A 388 13.07 9.91 3.25
CA GLY A 388 12.17 10.76 3.99
C GLY A 388 12.13 12.20 3.47
N ALA A 389 11.00 12.63 2.92
CA ALA A 389 10.75 14.02 2.54
C ALA A 389 9.92 14.75 3.61
N TYR A 390 10.45 15.81 4.22
CA TYR A 390 9.74 16.57 5.24
C TYR A 390 8.95 17.73 4.63
N CYS A 391 7.63 17.59 4.64
CA CYS A 391 6.70 18.49 3.97
C CYS A 391 5.93 19.36 4.98
N LEU A 392 5.47 20.51 4.50
CA LEU A 392 4.62 21.42 5.25
C LEU A 392 3.25 21.51 4.57
N HIS A 393 2.19 21.48 5.38
CA HIS A 393 0.83 21.46 4.86
C HIS A 393 0.30 22.87 4.57
N GLU A 394 -0.20 23.09 3.35
CA GLU A 394 -0.92 24.31 2.99
C GLU A 394 -2.43 24.13 3.16
N LEU A 395 -3.03 24.87 4.10
CA LEU A 395 -4.46 24.78 4.40
C LEU A 395 -5.35 25.27 3.25
N SER A 396 -4.84 26.17 2.40
CA SER A 396 -5.64 26.88 1.39
C SER A 396 -5.97 26.03 0.16
N VAL A 397 -5.08 25.09 -0.18
CA VAL A 397 -5.20 24.23 -1.37
C VAL A 397 -6.02 22.99 -1.05
N THR A 398 -5.88 22.37 0.12
CA THR A 398 -6.56 21.11 0.45
C THR A 398 -8.10 21.26 0.44
N GLN A 399 -8.63 22.39 0.95
CA GLN A 399 -10.07 22.69 0.85
C GLN A 399 -10.53 22.93 -0.61
N ARG A 400 -9.66 23.49 -1.47
CA ARG A 400 -9.98 23.75 -2.89
C ARG A 400 -9.76 22.54 -3.78
N PHE A 401 -8.80 21.67 -3.46
CA PHE A 401 -8.46 20.47 -4.22
C PHE A 401 -9.55 19.42 -4.01
N ILE A 402 -10.02 19.22 -2.77
CA ILE A 402 -11.14 18.31 -2.47
C ILE A 402 -12.41 18.79 -3.20
N VAL A 403 -12.74 20.08 -3.14
CA VAL A 403 -13.94 20.64 -3.79
C VAL A 403 -13.83 20.67 -5.33
N LYS A 404 -12.67 21.01 -5.93
CA LYS A 404 -12.48 20.95 -7.39
C LYS A 404 -12.34 19.54 -7.94
N TRP A 405 -11.78 18.60 -7.16
CA TRP A 405 -11.67 17.20 -7.54
C TRP A 405 -13.03 16.50 -7.49
N PHE A 406 -13.88 16.82 -6.50
CA PHE A 406 -15.29 16.40 -6.49
C PHE A 406 -16.05 16.85 -7.74
N LEU A 407 -15.74 18.03 -8.28
CA LEU A 407 -16.36 18.56 -9.49
C LEU A 407 -15.81 17.96 -10.80
N ALA A 408 -14.62 17.36 -10.78
CA ALA A 408 -13.96 16.81 -11.97
C ALA A 408 -14.37 15.35 -12.30
N GLN A 409 -15.02 14.62 -11.38
CA GLN A 409 -15.42 13.21 -11.54
C GLN A 409 -16.75 13.00 -12.30
N LYS A 410 -17.23 14.01 -13.03
CA LYS A 410 -18.49 13.95 -13.80
C LYS A 410 -18.46 12.99 -15.00
N GLN A 411 -17.37 12.27 -15.25
CA GLN A 411 -17.19 11.39 -16.41
C GLN A 411 -16.43 10.10 -16.07
N GLY A 412 -17.15 9.10 -15.58
CA GLY A 412 -16.84 7.70 -15.88
C GLY A 412 -16.13 6.87 -14.81
N VAL A 413 -16.95 6.04 -14.15
CA VAL A 413 -16.64 4.76 -13.50
C VAL A 413 -15.69 4.80 -12.29
N VAL A 414 -16.29 4.74 -11.10
CA VAL A 414 -15.62 4.33 -9.85
C VAL A 414 -16.40 3.14 -9.27
N ARG A 415 -15.73 2.00 -9.15
CA ARG A 415 -16.16 0.88 -8.31
C ARG A 415 -15.26 0.87 -7.06
N SER A 416 -15.94 0.84 -5.92
CA SER A 416 -15.49 0.43 -4.57
C SER A 416 -14.28 1.16 -3.96
N LEU A 417 -14.60 2.02 -2.98
CA LEU A 417 -13.69 2.57 -1.97
C LEU A 417 -14.25 2.16 -0.60
N LYS A 418 -13.57 1.32 0.18
CA LYS A 418 -13.99 0.97 1.55
C LYS A 418 -12.76 0.82 2.48
N PHE A 419 -12.93 1.29 3.72
CA PHE A 419 -11.89 1.67 4.69
C PHE A 419 -11.45 0.53 5.64
N VAL A 420 -10.25 0.65 6.22
CA VAL A 420 -9.68 -0.18 7.30
C VAL A 420 -10.19 0.28 8.67
N LEU A 421 -10.48 -0.66 9.58
CA LEU A 421 -11.18 -0.42 10.85
C LEU A 421 -10.20 -0.30 12.04
N VAL A 422 -10.40 0.74 12.87
CA VAL A 422 -9.78 0.95 14.20
C VAL A 422 -10.93 1.14 15.20
N ASP A 423 -10.90 0.60 16.41
CA ASP A 423 -12.05 0.48 17.35
C ASP A 423 -12.89 1.75 17.62
N GLY A 424 -12.41 2.94 17.27
CA GLY A 424 -13.22 4.15 17.11
C GLY A 424 -12.45 5.22 16.34
N VAL A 425 -13.16 6.12 15.65
CA VAL A 425 -12.56 7.30 15.01
C VAL A 425 -12.96 8.54 15.79
N GLU A 426 -11.99 9.23 16.38
CA GLU A 426 -12.17 10.53 17.01
C GLU A 426 -12.24 11.64 15.94
N LEU A 427 -13.43 12.22 15.75
CA LEU A 427 -13.65 13.29 14.79
C LEU A 427 -13.29 14.65 15.39
N GLU A 428 -12.02 15.07 15.34
CA GLU A 428 -11.67 16.49 15.51
C GLU A 428 -11.97 17.27 14.22
N ALA A 429 -12.18 18.59 14.34
CA ALA A 429 -12.34 19.52 13.21
C ALA A 429 -11.06 19.55 12.34
N SER A 430 -10.90 18.50 11.54
CA SER A 430 -9.82 18.26 10.59
C SER A 430 -10.37 18.39 9.18
N ALA A 431 -9.47 18.52 8.19
CA ALA A 431 -9.85 18.60 6.78
C ALA A 431 -10.54 17.33 6.22
N PHE A 432 -10.65 16.27 7.02
CA PHE A 432 -11.12 14.93 6.60
C PHE A 432 -12.47 14.54 7.20
N VAL A 433 -13.05 15.34 8.08
CA VAL A 433 -14.43 15.14 8.55
C VAL A 433 -15.37 15.77 7.51
N PRO A 434 -16.31 14.99 6.92
CA PRO A 434 -17.30 15.55 6.01
C PRO A 434 -17.99 16.75 6.64
N ALA A 435 -18.29 17.78 5.85
CA ALA A 435 -18.94 18.99 6.38
C ALA A 435 -20.27 18.68 7.06
N GLU A 436 -20.92 17.59 6.63
CA GLU A 436 -22.15 17.07 7.18
C GLU A 436 -22.00 16.50 8.60
N LEU A 437 -20.78 16.13 9.01
CA LEU A 437 -20.42 15.67 10.35
C LEU A 437 -19.66 16.71 11.18
N LEU A 438 -19.34 17.88 10.62
CA LEU A 438 -18.69 18.95 11.37
C LEU A 438 -19.69 19.55 12.37
N ILE A 439 -19.58 19.12 13.63
CA ILE A 439 -20.30 19.74 14.75
C ILE A 439 -19.28 20.65 15.46
N GLU A 440 -19.52 21.96 15.43
CA GLU A 440 -18.58 22.92 16.02
C GLU A 440 -18.29 22.58 17.50
N GLY A 441 -16.99 22.45 17.82
CA GLY A 441 -16.50 22.43 19.20
C GLY A 441 -16.52 21.08 19.92
N THR A 442 -16.59 19.95 19.22
CA THR A 442 -16.73 18.63 19.85
C THR A 442 -15.97 17.54 19.07
N CYS A 443 -15.27 16.65 19.81
CA CYS A 443 -14.63 15.44 19.29
C CYS A 443 -15.47 14.22 19.73
N TRP A 444 -15.72 13.28 18.81
CA TRP A 444 -16.71 12.22 19.01
C TRP A 444 -16.14 10.90 18.48
N PRO A 445 -16.20 9.80 19.26
CA PRO A 445 -15.93 8.48 18.73
C PRO A 445 -17.12 8.03 17.87
N VAL A 446 -16.87 7.78 16.59
CA VAL A 446 -17.77 7.00 15.74
C VAL A 446 -17.19 5.59 15.63
N PRO A 447 -17.97 4.52 15.86
CA PRO A 447 -17.52 3.17 15.57
C PRO A 447 -17.04 3.10 14.12
N SER A 448 -15.83 2.62 13.88
CA SER A 448 -15.21 2.73 12.56
C SER A 448 -15.98 2.01 11.45
N VAL A 449 -16.71 0.93 11.77
CA VAL A 449 -17.57 0.23 10.80
C VAL A 449 -18.71 1.13 10.35
N ILE A 450 -19.35 1.80 11.31
CA ILE A 450 -20.42 2.78 11.06
C ILE A 450 -19.86 3.95 10.24
N TYR A 451 -18.71 4.48 10.64
CA TYR A 451 -18.05 5.58 9.93
C TYR A 451 -17.70 5.20 8.48
N ALA A 452 -17.19 3.98 8.26
CA ALA A 452 -16.85 3.48 6.92
C ALA A 452 -18.09 3.37 6.01
N HIS A 453 -19.20 2.82 6.52
CA HIS A 453 -20.45 2.75 5.75
C HIS A 453 -21.03 4.13 5.47
N PHE A 454 -20.95 5.05 6.44
CA PHE A 454 -21.38 6.42 6.26
C PHE A 454 -20.52 7.20 5.23
N LEU A 455 -19.20 7.02 5.24
CA LEU A 455 -18.32 7.59 4.22
C LEU A 455 -18.61 7.00 2.83
N SER A 456 -18.82 5.67 2.75
CA SER A 456 -19.25 5.00 1.51
C SER A 456 -20.54 5.63 0.96
N PHE A 457 -21.53 5.84 1.84
CA PHE A 457 -22.77 6.54 1.50
C PHE A 457 -22.50 7.96 0.95
N LEU A 458 -21.72 8.78 1.65
CA LEU A 458 -21.43 10.16 1.23
C LEU A 458 -20.71 10.19 -0.12
N CYS A 459 -19.76 9.28 -0.34
CA CYS A 459 -19.09 9.15 -1.63
C CYS A 459 -20.11 8.89 -2.75
N HIS A 460 -21.04 7.95 -2.57
CA HIS A 460 -22.05 7.65 -3.59
C HIS A 460 -23.08 8.77 -3.77
N TYR A 461 -23.51 9.41 -2.68
CA TYR A 461 -24.43 10.56 -2.70
C TYR A 461 -23.84 11.71 -3.53
N HIS A 462 -22.61 12.13 -3.23
CA HIS A 462 -21.96 13.25 -3.92
C HIS A 462 -21.57 12.92 -5.37
N LEU A 463 -21.40 11.63 -5.69
CA LEU A 463 -21.24 11.16 -7.07
C LEU A 463 -22.57 11.03 -7.85
N ASN A 464 -23.71 11.37 -7.23
CA ASN A 464 -25.07 11.15 -7.77
C ASN A 464 -25.35 9.67 -8.15
N ASN A 465 -24.67 8.71 -7.52
CA ASN A 465 -24.95 7.29 -7.73
C ASN A 465 -26.02 6.84 -6.73
N VAL A 466 -27.27 7.13 -7.07
CA VAL A 466 -28.43 6.89 -6.18
C VAL A 466 -28.53 5.44 -5.74
N GLN A 467 -28.31 4.48 -6.66
CA GLN A 467 -28.42 3.06 -6.35
C GLN A 467 -27.37 2.60 -5.32
N GLU A 468 -26.10 2.97 -5.52
CA GLU A 468 -25.04 2.59 -4.58
C GLU A 468 -25.11 3.38 -3.26
N GLY A 469 -25.65 4.60 -3.31
CA GLY A 469 -26.01 5.36 -2.11
C GLY A 469 -27.07 4.64 -1.28
N GLN A 470 -28.12 4.12 -1.92
CA GLN A 470 -29.14 3.30 -1.26
C GLN A 470 -28.56 1.99 -0.70
N ASN A 471 -27.70 1.31 -1.46
CA ASN A 471 -27.03 0.09 -0.98
C ASN A 471 -26.16 0.38 0.26
N SER A 472 -25.37 1.46 0.24
CA SER A 472 -24.53 1.85 1.38
C SER A 472 -25.33 2.31 2.58
N LEU A 473 -26.48 2.96 2.37
CA LEU A 473 -27.42 3.30 3.44
C LEU A 473 -28.05 2.03 4.05
N GLN A 474 -28.39 1.04 3.24
CA GLN A 474 -28.90 -0.25 3.72
C GLN A 474 -27.82 -0.99 4.52
N ASP A 475 -26.58 -1.02 4.03
CA ASP A 475 -25.44 -1.59 4.77
C ASP A 475 -25.28 -0.88 6.13
N LEU A 476 -25.31 0.47 6.15
CA LEU A 476 -25.23 1.26 7.38
C LEU A 476 -26.35 0.89 8.37
N GLN A 477 -27.59 0.74 7.91
CA GLN A 477 -28.72 0.34 8.74
C GLN A 477 -28.56 -1.08 9.31
N LEU A 478 -28.08 -2.02 8.51
CA LEU A 478 -27.81 -3.40 8.95
C LEU A 478 -26.70 -3.43 10.00
N THR A 479 -25.59 -2.73 9.77
CA THR A 479 -24.49 -2.63 10.75
C THR A 479 -24.96 -2.00 12.05
N MET A 480 -25.80 -0.96 11.99
CA MET A 480 -26.37 -0.36 13.20
C MET A 480 -27.23 -1.33 14.00
N ALA A 481 -28.05 -2.14 13.33
CA ALA A 481 -28.89 -3.14 13.98
C ALA A 481 -28.07 -4.23 14.70
N GLU A 482 -26.87 -4.54 14.19
CA GLU A 482 -26.00 -5.58 14.74
C GLU A 482 -25.05 -5.09 15.85
N GLN A 483 -24.53 -3.86 15.74
CA GLN A 483 -23.30 -3.50 16.45
C GLN A 483 -23.37 -2.29 17.38
N SER A 484 -24.36 -1.40 17.26
CA SER A 484 -24.22 -0.09 17.93
C SER A 484 -25.53 0.55 18.33
N ASN A 485 -25.70 0.73 19.64
CA ASN A 485 -26.66 1.67 20.20
C ASN A 485 -25.95 2.96 20.66
N GLU A 486 -25.00 3.44 19.86
CA GLU A 486 -24.27 4.66 20.15
C GLU A 486 -24.92 5.88 19.47
N PRO A 487 -24.95 7.04 20.13
CA PRO A 487 -25.61 8.20 19.56
C PRO A 487 -24.95 8.74 18.27
N SER A 488 -23.63 8.59 18.12
CA SER A 488 -22.88 8.97 16.92
C SER A 488 -23.30 8.17 15.69
N SER A 489 -23.66 6.90 15.88
CA SER A 489 -24.20 6.04 14.82
C SER A 489 -25.55 6.52 14.32
N TYR A 490 -26.47 6.85 15.23
CA TYR A 490 -27.75 7.44 14.86
C TYR A 490 -27.62 8.81 14.20
N TYR A 491 -26.59 9.59 14.54
CA TYR A 491 -26.34 10.87 13.89
C TYR A 491 -25.89 10.68 12.44
N CYS A 492 -24.99 9.72 12.18
CA CYS A 492 -24.57 9.34 10.83
C CYS A 492 -25.76 8.87 10.00
N LEU A 493 -26.58 7.97 10.55
CA LEU A 493 -27.79 7.48 9.87
C LEU A 493 -28.80 8.59 9.59
N GLY A 494 -29.09 9.45 10.58
CA GLY A 494 -30.00 10.58 10.41
C GLY A 494 -29.55 11.54 9.31
N THR A 495 -28.23 11.79 9.24
CA THR A 495 -27.63 12.61 8.19
C THR A 495 -27.78 11.96 6.81
N ALA A 496 -27.51 10.66 6.70
CA ALA A 496 -27.64 9.94 5.44
C ALA A 496 -29.10 9.89 4.94
N LEU A 497 -30.06 9.64 5.84
CA LEU A 497 -31.50 9.63 5.54
C LEU A 497 -31.98 11.01 5.08
N GLN A 498 -31.53 12.08 5.76
CA GLN A 498 -31.87 13.45 5.39
C GLN A 498 -31.36 13.81 3.99
N LEU A 499 -30.13 13.40 3.65
CA LEU A 499 -29.56 13.61 2.31
C LEU A 499 -30.34 12.85 1.24
N MET A 500 -30.89 11.69 1.55
CA MET A 500 -31.76 10.93 0.64
C MET A 500 -33.20 11.47 0.54
N GLY A 501 -33.55 12.49 1.32
CA GLY A 501 -34.89 13.09 1.36
C GLY A 501 -35.90 12.34 2.23
N ASP A 502 -35.48 11.30 2.97
CA ASP A 502 -36.32 10.61 3.95
C ASP A 502 -36.30 11.35 5.30
N ASN A 503 -37.00 12.49 5.31
CA ASN A 503 -37.01 13.41 6.45
C ASN A 503 -37.67 12.79 7.70
N ASP A 504 -38.64 11.90 7.54
CA ASP A 504 -39.33 11.26 8.66
C ASP A 504 -38.42 10.27 9.37
N SER A 505 -37.73 9.39 8.63
CA SER A 505 -36.76 8.46 9.20
C SER A 505 -35.55 9.21 9.77
N ALA A 506 -35.08 10.26 9.08
CA ALA A 506 -34.00 11.11 9.58
C ALA A 506 -34.35 11.75 10.94
N LYS A 507 -35.58 12.27 11.07
CA LYS A 507 -36.10 12.82 12.32
C LYS A 507 -36.09 11.79 13.45
N GLN A 508 -36.51 10.55 13.18
CA GLN A 508 -36.46 9.49 14.19
C GLN A 508 -35.03 9.16 14.62
N ALA A 509 -34.10 9.04 13.67
CA ALA A 509 -32.70 8.79 13.98
C ALA A 509 -32.09 9.93 14.85
N PHE A 510 -32.36 11.19 14.53
CA PHE A 510 -31.89 12.31 15.36
C PHE A 510 -32.55 12.35 16.75
N ILE A 511 -33.81 11.92 16.90
CA ILE A 511 -34.44 11.76 18.22
C ILE A 511 -33.70 10.70 19.05
N GLU A 512 -33.33 9.56 18.45
CA GLU A 512 -32.57 8.52 19.13
C GLU A 512 -31.17 9.01 19.52
N THR A 513 -30.49 9.79 18.66
CA THR A 513 -29.25 10.49 19.04
C THR A 513 -29.46 11.34 20.30
N VAL A 514 -30.49 12.19 20.34
CA VAL A 514 -30.75 13.06 21.52
C VAL A 514 -31.05 12.23 22.79
N LYS A 515 -31.83 11.16 22.67
CA LYS A 515 -32.21 10.28 23.80
C LYS A 515 -30.99 9.59 24.41
N LEU A 516 -30.13 9.03 23.58
CA LEU A 516 -28.96 8.26 24.03
C LEU A 516 -27.86 9.16 24.58
N SER A 517 -27.90 10.44 24.25
CA SER A 517 -26.83 11.38 24.56
C SER A 517 -27.05 12.25 25.78
N TYR A 518 -28.14 12.14 26.51
CA TYR A 518 -28.35 13.02 27.67
C TYR A 518 -27.37 12.69 28.81
N PRO A 519 -26.59 13.65 29.36
CA PRO A 519 -26.69 15.12 29.25
C PRO A 519 -25.60 15.78 28.37
N TYR A 520 -25.07 15.08 27.37
CA TYR A 520 -23.96 15.48 26.52
C TYR A 520 -24.37 16.30 25.27
N ALA A 521 -23.36 16.86 24.59
CA ALA A 521 -23.46 17.82 23.49
C ALA A 521 -24.31 17.37 22.27
N TYR A 522 -24.49 16.06 22.05
CA TYR A 522 -25.30 15.54 20.94
C TYR A 522 -26.76 16.01 21.00
N SER A 523 -27.25 16.33 22.20
CA SER A 523 -28.59 16.88 22.37
C SER A 523 -28.75 18.20 21.61
N ILE A 524 -27.75 19.08 21.62
CA ILE A 524 -27.84 20.42 21.03
C ILE A 524 -27.88 20.35 19.50
N GLU A 525 -26.97 19.60 18.87
CA GLU A 525 -26.91 19.54 17.40
C GLU A 525 -28.04 18.67 16.81
N GLY A 526 -28.37 17.55 17.48
CA GLY A 526 -29.57 16.79 17.16
C GLY A 526 -30.82 17.67 17.22
N LEU A 527 -30.96 18.52 18.25
CA LEU A 527 -32.06 19.48 18.35
C LEU A 527 -32.03 20.56 17.25
N LYS A 528 -30.86 21.04 16.83
CA LYS A 528 -30.75 21.97 15.69
C LYS A 528 -31.20 21.33 14.38
N ARG A 529 -30.78 20.09 14.09
CA ARG A 529 -31.24 19.39 12.88
C ARG A 529 -32.73 19.05 12.96
N LEU A 530 -33.23 18.67 14.14
CA LEU A 530 -34.66 18.47 14.36
C LEU A 530 -35.48 19.75 14.14
N SER A 531 -34.97 20.92 14.56
CA SER A 531 -35.65 22.19 14.33
C SER A 531 -35.64 22.60 12.86
N MET A 532 -34.54 22.33 12.13
CA MET A 532 -34.48 22.52 10.68
C MET A 532 -35.47 21.63 9.93
N ILE A 533 -35.53 20.33 10.26
CA ILE A 533 -36.47 19.40 9.62
C ILE A 533 -37.92 19.78 9.92
N ALA A 534 -38.23 20.26 11.13
CA ALA A 534 -39.58 20.70 11.49
C ALA A 534 -40.03 22.01 10.81
N SER A 535 -39.09 22.74 10.19
CA SER A 535 -39.35 24.00 9.48
C SER A 535 -39.55 23.85 7.97
N LEU A 536 -39.27 22.65 7.43
CA LEU A 536 -39.54 22.23 6.05
C LEU A 536 -40.94 21.61 5.97
#